data_AF-A0A398E1Z0-F1
#
_entry.id   AF-A0A398E1Z0-F1
#
_cell.length_a   1.000
_cell.length_b   1.000
_cell.length_c   1.000
_cell.angle_alpha   90.00
_cell.angle_beta   90.00
_cell.angle_gamma   90.00
#
_symmetry.space_group_name_H-M   'P 1'
#
loop_
_entity.id
_entity.type
_entity.pdbx_description
1 polymer ?
#
loop_
_entity_poly.entity_id
_entity_poly.type
_entity_poly.pdbx_seq_one_letter_code
_entity_poly.pdbx_strand_id
1 'polypeptide(L)'
;SDPQEVIARAKSLSVELGTPITPGFEALVFKASRGIEDIYELTYIRKDGSRFPAVVSVTALRDAQNAIIGYLLIGTELKAGALQS
;
A
#
# COMPACT_ATOMS: atom_id res chain seq x y z
N SER A 1 5.74 5.72 -5.27
CA SER A 1 6.11 4.29 -5.22
C SER A 1 6.55 3.84 -6.60
N ASP A 2 7.28 2.73 -6.70
CA ASP A 2 7.62 2.13 -7.98
C ASP A 2 6.34 1.73 -8.77
N PRO A 3 6.15 2.22 -10.02
CA PRO A 3 4.96 1.89 -10.81
C PRO A 3 4.78 0.39 -11.10
N GLN A 4 5.86 -0.36 -11.30
CA GLN A 4 5.81 -1.79 -11.60
C GLN A 4 5.34 -2.60 -10.40
N GLU A 5 5.79 -2.23 -9.20
CA GLU A 5 5.32 -2.88 -7.97
C GLU A 5 3.84 -2.60 -7.70
N VAL A 6 3.36 -1.39 -8.00
CA VAL A 6 1.92 -1.06 -7.91
C VAL A 6 1.09 -1.87 -8.92
N ILE A 7 1.57 -2.05 -10.15
CA ILE A 7 0.92 -2.90 -11.16
C ILE A 7 0.90 -4.37 -10.70
N ALA A 8 2.02 -4.87 -10.20
CA ALA A 8 2.12 -6.23 -9.68
C ALA A 8 1.17 -6.46 -8.50
N ARG A 9 1.08 -5.50 -7.58
CA ARG A 9 0.15 -5.52 -6.45
C ARG A 9 -1.31 -5.57 -6.93
N ALA A 10 -1.69 -4.71 -7.87
CA ALA A 10 -3.04 -4.69 -8.44
C ALA A 10 -3.41 -6.07 -9.00
N LYS A 11 -2.52 -6.65 -9.82
CA LYS A 11 -2.71 -7.98 -10.40
C LYS A 11 -2.84 -9.07 -9.33
N SER A 12 -1.97 -9.05 -8.31
CA SER A 12 -1.99 -10.06 -7.25
C SER A 12 -3.26 -9.99 -6.43
N LEU A 13 -3.66 -8.78 -6.00
CA LEU A 13 -4.89 -8.57 -5.24
C LEU A 13 -6.14 -8.92 -6.07
N SER A 14 -6.11 -8.66 -7.38
CA SER A 14 -7.22 -9.03 -8.26
C SER A 14 -7.45 -10.53 -8.31
N VAL A 15 -6.37 -11.31 -8.36
CA VAL A 15 -6.45 -12.77 -8.31
C VAL A 15 -6.91 -13.22 -6.93
N GLU A 16 -6.31 -12.68 -5.87
CA GLU A 16 -6.63 -13.03 -4.47
C GLU A 16 -8.11 -12.80 -4.14
N LEU A 17 -8.67 -11.68 -4.58
CA LEU A 17 -10.01 -11.22 -4.17
C LEU A 17 -11.07 -11.41 -5.26
N GLY A 18 -10.71 -12.04 -6.39
CA GLY A 18 -11.64 -12.39 -7.47
C GLY A 18 -12.28 -11.20 -8.16
N THR A 19 -11.60 -10.05 -8.22
CA THR A 19 -12.18 -8.79 -8.69
C THR A 19 -11.11 -7.91 -9.37
N PRO A 20 -11.40 -7.28 -10.52
CA PRO A 20 -10.45 -6.37 -11.16
C PRO A 20 -10.11 -5.18 -10.27
N ILE A 21 -8.81 -4.90 -10.11
CA ILE A 21 -8.27 -3.78 -9.34
C ILE A 21 -7.39 -2.98 -10.27
N THR A 22 -7.67 -1.69 -10.37
CA THR A 22 -6.92 -0.79 -11.24
C THR A 22 -5.54 -0.50 -10.63
N PRO A 23 -4.43 -0.64 -11.39
CA PRO A 23 -3.14 -0.15 -10.95
C PRO A 23 -3.20 1.33 -10.58
N GLY A 24 -2.56 1.70 -9.47
CA GLY A 24 -2.54 3.06 -8.96
C GLY A 24 -3.10 3.12 -7.55
N PHE A 25 -3.89 4.15 -7.26
CA PHE A 25 -4.42 4.39 -5.92
C PHE A 25 -5.27 3.23 -5.39
N GLU A 26 -6.11 2.65 -6.24
CA GLU A 26 -6.99 1.53 -5.85
C GLU A 26 -6.18 0.35 -5.30
N ALA A 27 -5.10 -0.03 -5.98
CA ALA A 27 -4.20 -1.10 -5.54
C ALA A 27 -3.55 -0.82 -4.17
N LEU A 28 -3.38 0.45 -3.78
CA LEU A 28 -2.79 0.81 -2.48
C LEU A 28 -3.78 0.71 -1.33
N VAL A 29 -5.08 0.92 -1.59
CA VAL A 29 -6.09 1.10 -0.53
C VAL A 29 -7.18 0.04 -0.50
N PHE A 30 -7.13 -0.93 -1.43
CA PHE A 30 -8.22 -1.87 -1.69
C PHE A 30 -8.66 -2.71 -0.48
N LYS A 31 -7.71 -3.22 0.31
CA LYS A 31 -8.01 -4.01 1.51
C LYS A 31 -8.51 -3.09 2.63
N ALA A 32 -7.82 -1.97 2.86
CA ALA A 32 -8.19 -0.98 3.86
C ALA A 32 -9.61 -0.40 3.65
N SER A 33 -10.04 -0.18 2.39
CA SER A 33 -11.40 0.29 2.08
C SER A 33 -12.49 -0.67 2.54
N ARG A 34 -12.17 -1.96 2.66
CA ARG A 34 -13.06 -3.04 3.16
C ARG A 34 -12.87 -3.33 4.65
N GLY A 35 -12.09 -2.53 5.37
CA GLY A 35 -11.79 -2.76 6.78
C GLY A 35 -10.85 -3.95 7.03
N ILE A 36 -10.16 -4.42 5.99
CA ILE A 36 -9.14 -5.45 6.10
C ILE A 36 -7.80 -4.77 6.37
N GLU A 37 -7.06 -5.26 7.37
CA GLU A 37 -5.70 -4.79 7.63
C GLU A 37 -4.82 -4.97 6.39
N ASP A 38 -4.08 -3.92 6.03
CA ASP A 38 -3.25 -3.91 4.84
C ASP A 38 -1.87 -3.34 5.17
N ILE A 39 -0.91 -4.25 5.31
CA ILE A 39 0.50 -3.95 5.56
C ILE A 39 1.32 -4.69 4.51
N TYR A 40 2.20 -3.98 3.79
CA TYR A 40 2.98 -4.56 2.70
C TYR A 40 4.22 -3.74 2.37
N GLU A 41 5.19 -4.35 1.73
CA GLU A 41 6.40 -3.67 1.26
C GLU A 41 6.19 -3.02 -0.10
N LEU A 42 6.78 -1.83 -0.26
CA LEU A 42 6.94 -1.14 -1.55
C LEU A 42 8.29 -0.42 -1.57
N THR A 43 8.87 -0.31 -2.76
CA THR A 43 9.96 0.62 -3.05
C THR A 43 9.37 2.01 -3.28
N TYR A 44 9.74 2.95 -2.42
CA TYR A 44 9.50 4.37 -2.65
C TYR A 44 10.61 4.98 -3.50
N ILE A 45 10.20 5.97 -4.29
CA ILE A 45 11.10 6.79 -5.10
C ILE A 45 11.05 8.19 -4.50
N ARG A 46 12.18 8.67 -3.97
CA ARG A 46 12.32 10.02 -3.43
C ARG A 46 12.27 11.04 -4.58
N LYS A 47 12.09 12.32 -4.24
CA LYS A 47 12.07 13.42 -5.23
C LYS A 47 13.35 13.47 -6.09
N ASP A 48 14.49 13.04 -5.52
CA ASP A 48 15.79 12.97 -6.21
C ASP A 48 15.96 11.70 -7.08
N GLY A 49 14.94 10.83 -7.15
CA GLY A 49 14.98 9.57 -7.89
C GLY A 49 15.59 8.39 -7.12
N SER A 50 16.16 8.61 -5.94
CA SER A 50 16.69 7.52 -5.12
C SER A 50 15.57 6.58 -4.66
N ARG A 51 15.91 5.30 -4.57
CA ARG A 51 14.98 4.22 -4.25
C ARG A 51 15.23 3.73 -2.83
N PHE A 52 14.17 3.46 -2.08
CA PHE A 52 14.28 2.86 -0.75
C PHE A 52 13.10 1.92 -0.48
N PRO A 53 13.35 0.74 0.10
CA PRO A 53 12.28 -0.14 0.54
C PRO A 53 11.58 0.45 1.77
N ALA A 54 10.26 0.30 1.84
CA ALA A 54 9.47 0.67 3.00
C ALA A 54 8.33 -0.33 3.23
N VAL A 55 8.03 -0.58 4.50
CA VAL A 55 6.75 -1.20 4.88
C VAL A 55 5.70 -0.10 4.95
N VAL A 56 4.57 -0.31 4.30
CA VAL A 56 3.44 0.61 4.28
C VAL A 56 2.28 -0.03 5.04
N SER A 57 1.74 0.66 6.02
CA SER A 57 0.42 0.36 6.57
C SER A 57 -0.62 1.33 6.03
N VAL A 58 -1.82 0.82 5.74
CA VAL A 58 -2.91 1.61 5.16
C VAL A 58 -4.16 1.51 6.03
N THR A 59 -4.70 2.66 6.43
CA THR A 59 -5.93 2.75 7.22
C THR A 59 -6.95 3.62 6.51
N ALA A 60 -8.17 3.13 6.30
CA ALA A 60 -9.28 3.96 5.86
C ALA A 60 -9.78 4.80 7.03
N LEU A 61 -9.79 6.12 6.86
CA LEU A 61 -10.38 7.06 7.81
C LEU A 61 -11.88 7.11 7.57
N ARG A 62 -12.67 7.05 8.64
CA ARG A 62 -14.13 7.00 8.55
C ARG A 62 -14.78 8.07 9.43
N ASP A 63 -15.92 8.57 8.99
CA ASP A 63 -16.77 9.44 9.81
C ASP A 63 -17.64 8.64 10.80
N ALA A 64 -18.49 9.34 11.56
CA ALA A 64 -19.40 8.73 12.53
C ALA A 64 -20.47 7.83 11.89
N GLN A 65 -20.70 7.94 10.58
CA GLN A 65 -21.60 7.10 9.80
C GLN A 65 -20.86 5.96 9.08
N ASN A 66 -19.58 5.75 9.41
CA ASN A 66 -18.70 4.72 8.84
C ASN A 66 -18.36 4.94 7.34
N ALA A 67 -18.68 6.12 6.78
CA ALA A 67 -18.30 6.47 5.41
C ALA A 67 -16.80 6.77 5.35
N ILE A 68 -16.13 6.32 4.29
CA ILE A 68 -14.69 6.60 4.09
C ILE A 68 -14.53 8.07 3.73
N ILE A 69 -13.77 8.80 4.53
CA ILE A 69 -13.46 10.22 4.32
C ILE A 69 -12.01 10.46 3.90
N GLY A 70 -11.18 9.42 3.90
CA GLY A 70 -9.79 9.49 3.46
C GLY A 70 -9.02 8.22 3.80
N TYR A 71 -7.71 8.26 3.54
CA TYR A 71 -6.80 7.17 3.89
C TYR A 71 -5.55 7.75 4.54
N LEU A 72 -5.09 7.09 5.60
CA LEU A 72 -3.79 7.33 6.21
C LEU A 72 -2.84 6.24 5.74
N LEU A 73 -1.75 6.63 5.11
CA LEU A 73 -0.67 5.74 4.71
C LEU A 73 0.56 6.09 5.55
N ILE A 74 1.10 5.11 6.27
CA ILE A 74 2.33 5.27 7.04
C ILE A 74 3.38 4.36 6.41
N GLY A 75 4.40 4.98 5.80
CA GLY A 75 5.54 4.28 5.22
C GLY A 75 6.75 4.36 6.15
N THR A 76 7.26 3.20 6.57
CA THR A 76 8.48 3.09 7.38
C THR A 76 9.60 2.57 6.50
N GLU A 77 10.62 3.39 6.28
CA GLU A 77 11.83 2.98 5.54
C GLU A 77 12.50 1.78 6.22
N LEU A 78 12.83 0.77 5.43
CA LEU A 78 13.63 -0.37 5.87
C LEU A 78 15.10 -0.06 5.63
N LYS A 79 15.89 0.07 6.71
CA LYS A 79 17.35 0.18 6.60
C LYS A 79 17.96 -1.22 6.50
N ALA A 80 18.94 -1.38 5.61
CA ALA A 80 19.74 -2.59 5.53
C ALA A 80 20.41 -2.85 6.90
N GLY A 81 20.01 -3.95 7.56
CA GLY A 81 20.47 -4.32 8.91
C GLY A 81 19.37 -4.79 9.86
N ALA A 82 18.08 -4.57 9.56
CA ALA A 82 16.97 -5.00 10.43
C ALA A 82 16.57 -6.49 10.31
N LEU A 83 17.25 -7.25 9.44
CA LEU A 83 17.06 -8.69 9.22
C LEU A 83 18.34 -9.47 9.55
N GLN A 84 18.98 -9.15 10.68
CA GLN A 84 19.91 -10.04 11.36
C GLN A 84 19.77 -9.89 12.88
N SER A 85 18.81 -10.62 13.45
CA SER A 85 18.83 -11.10 14.83
C SER A 85 17.93 -12.32 14.94
#